data_AF-A0A564Y1T0-F1
#
_entry.id   AF-A0A564Y1T0-F1
#
_cell.length_a   1.000
_cell.length_b   1.000
_cell.length_c   1.000
_cell.angle_alpha   90.00
_cell.angle_beta   90.00
_cell.angle_gamma   90.00
#
_symmetry.space_group_name_H-M   'P 1'
#
loop_
_entity.id
_entity.type
_entity.pdbx_description
1 polymer ?
#
loop_
_entity_poly.entity_id
_entity_poly.type
_entity_poly.pdbx_seq_one_letter_code
_entity_poly.pdbx_strand_id
1 'polypeptide(L)'
;MQSNFSSRRQEFKNYLDKSGVLDALTNALIQLFELPEKPVNPMGFMKQFFNVKETADELDLKKENAELKTKVENLEKVIEDLKEKLNLSKENAIDSAEGENFVQHSS
;
A
#
# COMPACT_ATOMS: atom_id res chain seq x y z
N MET A 1 -27.57 -37.84 -19.84
CA MET A 1 -26.21 -37.27 -19.96
C MET A 1 -26.16 -35.78 -20.29
N GLN A 2 -27.28 -35.08 -20.54
CA GLN A 2 -27.28 -33.64 -20.86
C GLN A 2 -27.19 -32.69 -19.65
N SER A 3 -27.51 -33.12 -18.42
CA SER A 3 -27.47 -32.21 -17.25
C SER A 3 -26.04 -31.88 -16.77
N ASN A 4 -25.07 -32.76 -17.00
CA ASN A 4 -23.73 -32.63 -16.46
C ASN A 4 -22.91 -31.52 -17.18
N PHE A 5 -23.12 -31.36 -18.49
CA PHE A 5 -22.47 -30.31 -19.27
C PHE A 5 -22.98 -28.91 -18.88
N SER A 6 -24.30 -28.78 -18.66
CA SER A 6 -24.91 -27.52 -18.23
C SER A 6 -24.47 -27.11 -16.82
N SER A 7 -24.36 -28.06 -15.89
CA SER A 7 -23.82 -27.80 -14.54
C SER A 7 -22.39 -27.30 -14.60
N ARG A 8 -21.52 -28.03 -15.31
CA ARG A 8 -20.10 -27.67 -15.45
C ARG A 8 -19.91 -26.31 -16.13
N ARG A 9 -20.75 -25.98 -17.13
CA ARG A 9 -20.76 -24.67 -17.79
C ARG A 9 -21.15 -23.55 -16.83
N GLN A 10 -22.18 -23.78 -16.01
CA GLN A 10 -22.63 -22.80 -15.02
C GLN A 10 -21.59 -22.58 -13.93
N GLU A 11 -20.97 -23.65 -13.43
CA GLU A 11 -19.86 -23.58 -12.46
C GLU A 11 -18.69 -22.78 -13.03
N PHE A 12 -18.30 -23.04 -14.28
CA PHE A 12 -17.22 -22.27 -14.92
C PHE A 12 -17.60 -20.80 -15.11
N LYS A 13 -18.83 -20.50 -15.52
CA LYS A 13 -19.30 -19.11 -15.62
C LYS A 13 -19.26 -18.41 -14.25
N ASN A 14 -19.76 -19.07 -13.21
CA ASN A 14 -19.71 -18.55 -11.84
C ASN A 14 -18.28 -18.33 -11.35
N TYR A 15 -17.34 -19.20 -11.74
CA TYR A 15 -15.92 -19.03 -11.44
C TYR A 15 -15.34 -17.77 -12.11
N LEU A 16 -15.60 -17.57 -13.41
CA LEU A 16 -15.14 -16.38 -14.13
C LEU A 16 -15.76 -15.07 -13.61
N ASP A 17 -17.01 -15.15 -13.16
CA ASP A 17 -17.72 -14.02 -12.54
C ASP A 17 -17.09 -13.68 -11.18
N LYS A 18 -16.98 -14.67 -10.27
CA LYS A 18 -16.42 -14.49 -8.92
C LYS A 18 -14.93 -14.08 -8.92
N SER A 19 -14.17 -14.48 -9.94
CA SER A 19 -12.76 -14.10 -10.09
C SER A 19 -12.57 -12.74 -10.77
N GLY A 20 -13.65 -12.09 -11.23
CA GLY A 20 -13.58 -10.79 -11.93
C GLY A 20 -13.06 -10.88 -13.36
N VAL A 21 -12.85 -12.08 -13.92
CA VAL A 21 -12.39 -12.27 -15.30
C VAL A 21 -13.42 -11.75 -16.30
N LEU A 22 -14.72 -11.99 -16.05
CA LEU A 22 -15.79 -11.47 -16.91
C LEU A 22 -15.82 -9.93 -16.92
N ASP A 23 -15.63 -9.31 -15.75
CA ASP A 23 -15.59 -7.84 -15.64
C ASP A 23 -14.35 -7.26 -16.31
N ALA A 24 -13.19 -7.91 -16.16
CA ALA A 24 -11.96 -7.50 -16.82
C ALA A 24 -12.10 -7.56 -18.36
N LEU A 25 -12.64 -8.66 -18.89
CA LEU A 25 -12.92 -8.82 -20.32
C LEU A 25 -13.93 -7.79 -20.83
N THR A 26 -15.02 -7.58 -20.08
CA THR A 26 -16.07 -6.62 -20.44
C THR A 26 -15.51 -5.20 -20.49
N ASN A 27 -14.74 -4.79 -19.48
CA ASN A 27 -14.09 -3.48 -19.45
C ASN A 27 -13.08 -3.29 -20.58
N ALA A 28 -12.33 -4.33 -20.95
CA ALA A 28 -11.41 -4.26 -22.09
C ALA A 28 -12.15 -3.95 -23.40
N LEU A 29 -13.29 -4.63 -23.60
CA LEU A 29 -14.13 -4.44 -24.78
C LEU A 29 -14.82 -3.08 -24.79
N ILE A 30 -15.29 -2.59 -23.64
CA ILE A 30 -15.85 -1.24 -23.49
C ILE A 30 -14.80 -0.20 -23.90
N GLN A 31 -13.59 -0.26 -23.35
CA GLN A 31 -12.54 0.71 -23.68
C GLN A 31 -12.15 0.65 -25.16
N LEU A 32 -12.02 -0.54 -25.73
CA LEU A 32 -11.79 -0.69 -27.17
C LEU A 32 -12.95 -0.11 -28.01
N PHE A 33 -14.18 -0.22 -27.52
CA PHE A 33 -15.37 0.33 -28.16
C PHE A 33 -15.43 1.86 -28.07
N GLU A 34 -15.02 2.45 -26.95
CA GLU A 34 -15.08 3.89 -26.70
C GLU A 34 -13.96 4.70 -27.38
N LEU A 35 -12.90 4.05 -27.88
CA LEU A 35 -11.82 4.75 -28.58
C LEU A 35 -12.36 5.57 -29.77
N PRO A 36 -12.02 6.87 -29.87
CA PRO A 36 -12.50 7.77 -30.93
C PRO A 36 -12.01 7.32 -32.31
N GLU A 37 -10.83 6.70 -32.38
CA GLU A 37 -10.29 6.06 -33.56
C GLU A 37 -9.94 4.61 -33.23
N LYS A 38 -10.33 3.66 -34.10
CA LYS A 38 -10.06 2.25 -33.87
C LYS A 38 -8.58 1.94 -34.04
N PRO A 39 -7.96 1.20 -33.12
CA PRO A 39 -6.56 0.84 -33.24
C PRO A 39 -6.37 -0.06 -34.46
N VAL A 40 -5.31 0.19 -35.23
CA VAL A 40 -4.91 -0.64 -36.38
C VAL A 40 -4.68 -2.10 -35.97
N ASN A 41 -4.26 -2.32 -34.71
CA ASN A 41 -4.09 -3.64 -34.12
C ASN A 41 -4.90 -3.79 -32.82
N PRO A 42 -6.19 -4.17 -32.91
CA PRO A 42 -7.04 -4.39 -31.73
C PRO A 42 -6.50 -5.48 -30.80
N MET A 43 -5.88 -6.52 -31.35
CA MET A 43 -5.29 -7.60 -30.55
C MET A 43 -4.09 -7.10 -29.73
N GLY A 44 -3.29 -6.19 -30.29
CA GLY A 44 -2.20 -5.52 -29.58
C GLY A 44 -2.72 -4.70 -28.40
N PHE A 45 -3.79 -3.93 -28.61
CA PHE A 45 -4.47 -3.19 -27.53
C PHE A 45 -4.93 -4.13 -26.41
N MET A 46 -5.59 -5.23 -26.74
CA MET A 46 -6.08 -6.20 -25.73
C MET A 46 -4.93 -6.81 -24.93
N LYS A 47 -3.82 -7.19 -25.58
CA LYS A 47 -2.63 -7.69 -24.87
C LYS A 47 -2.07 -6.67 -23.90
N GLN A 48 -1.94 -5.42 -24.32
CA GLN A 48 -1.47 -4.34 -23.43
C GLN A 48 -2.45 -4.10 -22.29
N PHE A 49 -3.75 -4.10 -22.54
CA PHE A 49 -4.77 -3.90 -21.52
C PHE A 49 -4.66 -4.91 -20.37
N PHE A 50 -4.50 -6.19 -20.69
CA PHE A 50 -4.36 -7.24 -19.68
C PHE A 50 -2.98 -7.28 -19.05
N ASN A 51 -1.92 -6.89 -19.76
CA ASN A 51 -0.58 -6.76 -19.19
C ASN A 51 -0.44 -5.56 -18.24
N VAL A 52 -1.19 -4.48 -18.48
CA VAL A 52 -1.12 -3.25 -17.67
C VAL A 52 -2.02 -3.36 -16.43
N LYS A 53 -3.18 -4.02 -16.55
CA LYS A 53 -4.09 -4.23 -15.40
C LYS A 53 -3.56 -5.16 -14.33
N GLU A 54 -2.45 -5.85 -14.55
CA GLU A 54 -1.70 -6.49 -13.47
C GLU A 54 -1.18 -5.49 -12.42
N THR A 55 -1.20 -4.17 -12.67
CA THR A 55 -0.45 -3.25 -11.80
C THR A 55 -1.10 -1.91 -11.42
N ALA A 56 -2.39 -1.65 -11.64
CA ALA A 56 -2.99 -0.44 -11.04
C ALA A 56 -2.95 -0.51 -9.51
N ASP A 57 -3.45 -1.63 -8.96
CA ASP A 57 -3.33 -1.94 -7.54
C ASP A 57 -1.87 -2.13 -7.12
N GLU A 58 -1.01 -2.74 -7.94
CA GLU A 58 0.40 -2.93 -7.58
C GLU A 58 1.19 -1.60 -7.56
N LEU A 59 0.87 -0.66 -8.44
CA LEU A 59 1.48 0.68 -8.47
C LEU A 59 1.00 1.52 -7.28
N ASP A 60 -0.29 1.47 -6.97
CA ASP A 60 -0.86 2.14 -5.79
C ASP A 60 -0.29 1.52 -4.50
N LEU A 61 -0.19 0.20 -4.42
CA LEU A 61 0.45 -0.51 -3.30
C LEU A 61 1.94 -0.18 -3.17
N LYS A 62 2.67 -0.04 -4.28
CA LYS A 62 4.09 0.37 -4.27
C LYS A 62 4.24 1.81 -3.77
N LYS A 63 3.36 2.70 -4.19
CA LYS A 63 3.35 4.10 -3.73
C LYS A 63 3.03 4.18 -2.24
N GLU A 64 1.99 3.48 -1.78
CA GLU A 64 1.64 3.42 -0.36
C GLU A 64 2.78 2.83 0.48
N ASN A 65 3.45 1.77 0.00
CA ASN A 65 4.63 1.22 0.68
C ASN A 65 5.77 2.22 0.81
N ALA A 66 6.03 3.01 -0.24
CA ALA A 66 7.07 4.03 -0.21
C ALA A 66 6.75 5.13 0.81
N GLU A 67 5.50 5.60 0.83
CA GLU A 67 5.02 6.60 1.80
C GLU A 67 5.09 6.10 3.24
N LEU A 68 4.70 4.84 3.48
CA LEU A 68 4.79 4.21 4.80
C LEU A 68 6.24 4.07 5.28
N LYS A 69 7.16 3.66 4.40
CA LYS A 69 8.60 3.56 4.76
C LYS A 69 9.17 4.92 5.16
N THR A 70 8.90 5.97 4.38
CA THR A 70 9.33 7.33 4.75
C THR A 70 8.73 7.78 6.09
N LYS A 71 7.48 7.43 6.36
CA LYS A 71 6.84 7.76 7.64
C LYS A 71 7.50 7.01 8.81
N VAL A 72 7.85 5.74 8.64
CA VAL A 72 8.58 4.96 9.64
C VAL A 72 9.94 5.59 9.94
N GLU A 73 10.74 5.89 8.91
CA GLU A 73 12.06 6.53 9.10
C GLU A 73 11.96 7.87 9.85
N ASN A 74 10.96 8.69 9.51
CA ASN A 74 10.75 9.97 10.20
C ASN A 74 10.33 9.78 11.67
N LEU A 75 9.46 8.81 11.96
CA LEU A 75 9.04 8.51 13.32
C LEU A 75 10.21 7.96 14.15
N GLU A 76 11.06 7.11 13.56
CA GLU A 76 12.26 6.59 14.22
C GLU A 76 13.22 7.70 14.61
N LYS A 77 13.48 8.67 13.71
CA LYS A 77 14.29 9.86 14.04
C LYS A 77 13.69 10.70 15.16
N VAL A 78 12.38 10.95 15.13
CA VAL A 78 11.71 11.70 16.19
C VAL A 78 11.82 10.98 17.54
N ILE A 79 11.70 9.65 17.55
CA ILE A 79 11.88 8.85 18.75
C ILE A 79 13.31 8.97 19.28
N GLU A 80 14.31 8.93 18.40
CA GLU A 80 15.72 9.09 18.75
C GLU A 80 15.98 10.48 19.37
N ASP A 81 15.58 11.56 18.68
CA ASP A 81 15.71 12.93 19.16
C ASP A 81 15.04 13.16 20.53
N LEU A 82 13.84 12.58 20.73
CA LEU A 82 13.11 12.71 21.99
C LEU A 82 13.77 11.91 23.12
N LYS A 83 14.33 10.74 22.83
CA LYS A 83 15.09 9.95 23.80
C LYS A 83 16.35 10.70 24.23
N GLU A 84 17.07 11.31 23.29
CA GLU A 84 18.25 12.13 23.61
C GLU A 84 17.86 13.32 24.49
N LYS A 85 16.83 14.09 24.11
CA LYS A 85 16.34 15.22 24.91
C LYS A 85 15.89 14.80 26.31
N LEU A 86 15.24 13.64 26.44
CA LEU A 86 14.80 13.11 27.74
C LEU A 86 16.01 12.75 28.61
N ASN A 87 17.04 12.13 28.04
CA ASN A 87 18.26 11.78 28.76
C ASN A 87 19.01 13.04 29.22
N LEU A 88 19.18 14.02 28.34
CA LEU A 88 19.78 15.32 28.67
C LEU A 88 18.98 16.05 29.76
N SER A 89 17.65 16.03 29.71
CA SER A 89 16.82 16.64 30.75
C SER A 89 16.93 15.91 32.09
N LYS A 90 17.17 14.60 32.09
CA LYS A 90 17.37 13.82 33.32
C LYS A 90 18.75 14.05 33.92
N GLU A 91 19.80 14.11 33.11
CA GLU A 91 21.15 14.47 33.58
C GLU A 91 21.18 15.87 34.20
N ASN A 92 20.57 16.86 33.55
CA ASN A 92 20.50 18.23 34.08
C ASN A 92 19.69 18.34 35.39
N ALA A 93 18.70 17.46 35.60
CA ALA A 93 17.92 17.42 36.83
C ALA A 93 18.67 16.77 38.00
N ILE A 94 19.64 15.90 37.73
CA ILE A 94 20.48 15.25 38.74
C ILE A 94 21.54 16.22 39.26
N ASP A 95 22.20 16.97 38.36
CA ASP A 95 23.18 18.00 38.73
C ASP A 95 22.57 19.13 39.59
N SER A 96 21.30 19.48 39.33
CA SER A 96 20.60 20.51 40.11
C SER A 96 20.16 20.02 41.50
N ALA A 97 20.00 18.72 41.71
CA ALA A 97 19.59 18.15 43.00
C ALA A 97 20.78 17.91 43.94
N GLU A 98 21.98 17.66 43.40
CA GLU A 98 23.20 17.49 44.20
C GLU A 98 23.73 18.83 44.75
N GLY A 99 23.51 19.94 44.03
CA GLY A 99 23.92 21.28 44.46
C GLY A 99 23.18 21.83 45.70
N GLU A 100 21.94 21.42 45.95
CA GLU A 100 21.16 21.92 47.10
C GLU A 100 21.45 21.18 48.41
N ASN A 101 21.94 19.94 48.36
CA ASN A 101 22.14 19.11 49.55
C ASN A 101 23.44 19.41 50.31
N PHE A 102 24.38 20.17 49.73
CA PHE A 102 25.67 20.51 50.37
C PHE A 102 25.59 21.72 51.32
N VAL A 103 24.56 22.57 51.21
CA VAL A 103 24.55 23.87 51.91
C VAL A 103 23.98 23.79 53.34
N GLN A 104 23.28 22.71 53.73
CA GLN A 104 22.55 22.67 55.02
C GLN A 104 23.34 22.13 56.23
N HIS A 105 24.57 21.60 56.07
CA HIS A 105 25.31 21.00 57.20
C HIS A 105 26.48 21.83 57.78
N SER A 106 26.64 23.09 57.35
CA SER A 106 27.74 23.95 57.81
C SER A 106 27.22 25.18 58.57
N SER A 107 26.65 25.00 59.76
CA SER A 107 26.47 26.07 60.76
C SER A 107 26.36 25.49 62.16
#